data_AF-A0A661ENB8-F1
#
_entry.id   AF-A0A661ENB8-F1
#
_cell.length_a   1.000
_cell.length_b   1.000
_cell.length_c   1.000
_cell.angle_alpha   90.00
_cell.angle_beta   90.00
_cell.angle_gamma   90.00
#
_symmetry.space_group_name_H-M   'P 1'
#
loop_
_entity.id
_entity.type
_entity.pdbx_description
1 polymer ?
#
loop_
_entity_poly.entity_id
_entity_poly.type
_entity_poly.pdbx_seq_one_letter_code
_entity_poly.pdbx_strand_id
1 'polypeptide(L)'
;MRIVEGEPNSHSQIRCLVQIGDRALFELRPITGKTHQLRVHMQTLGWSILNDRYYPTLQAESADDYSRPLQLLAKELRFVDPVTQQPRVFIADQQLSIRP
;
A
#
# COMPACT_ATOMS: atom_id res chain seq x y z
N MET A 1 9.13 10.30 6.48
CA MET A 1 9.86 9.03 6.70
C MET A 1 10.99 8.98 5.69
N ARG A 2 12.11 8.33 5.99
CA ARG A 2 13.25 8.19 5.06
C ARG A 2 13.83 6.79 5.16
N ILE A 3 14.40 6.31 4.07
CA ILE A 3 15.27 5.13 4.09
C ILE A 3 16.65 5.59 4.53
N VAL A 4 17.28 4.83 5.42
CA VAL A 4 18.62 5.06 5.93
C VAL A 4 19.41 3.76 5.84
N GLU A 5 20.73 3.87 5.74
CA GLU A 5 21.65 2.74 5.85
C GLU A 5 21.49 2.04 7.20
N GLY A 6 21.59 0.70 7.19
CA GLY A 6 21.49 -0.14 8.38
C GLY A 6 20.65 -1.40 8.15
N GLU A 7 20.41 -2.13 9.24
CA GLU A 7 19.60 -3.35 9.20
C GLU A 7 18.16 -3.07 8.75
N PRO A 8 17.59 -3.87 7.83
CA PRO A 8 16.21 -3.75 7.42
C PRO A 8 15.25 -3.85 8.61
N ASN A 9 14.42 -2.82 8.80
CA ASN A 9 13.45 -2.76 9.89
C ASN A 9 11.99 -2.90 9.44
N SER A 10 11.77 -3.16 8.15
CA SER A 10 10.46 -3.36 7.55
C SER A 10 10.51 -4.26 6.32
N HIS A 11 9.54 -5.17 6.20
CA HIS A 11 9.46 -6.15 5.11
C HIS A 11 8.04 -6.22 4.54
N SER A 12 7.96 -6.25 3.21
CA SER A 12 6.73 -6.42 2.45
C SER A 12 6.97 -7.37 1.29
N GLN A 13 6.02 -8.25 0.99
CA GLN A 13 6.01 -9.00 -0.27
C GLN A 13 5.20 -8.21 -1.29
N ILE A 14 5.74 -8.08 -2.50
CA ILE A 14 5.19 -7.22 -3.55
C ILE A 14 5.10 -8.06 -4.83
N ARG A 15 3.91 -8.12 -5.42
CA ARG A 15 3.65 -8.87 -6.65
C ARG A 15 2.93 -7.99 -7.65
N CYS A 16 3.52 -7.78 -8.82
CA CYS A 16 2.84 -7.13 -9.94
C CYS A 16 1.79 -8.09 -10.51
N LEU A 17 0.54 -7.64 -10.58
CA LEU A 17 -0.57 -8.43 -11.14
C LEU A 17 -0.80 -8.11 -12.62
N VAL A 18 -0.76 -6.83 -12.97
CA VAL A 18 -0.92 -6.34 -14.33
C VAL A 18 -0.18 -5.01 -14.47
N GLN A 19 0.43 -4.78 -15.64
CA GLN A 19 1.05 -3.52 -16.01
C GLN A 19 0.51 -3.09 -17.38
N ILE A 20 0.11 -1.81 -17.49
CA ILE A 20 -0.31 -1.16 -18.73
C ILE A 20 0.45 0.16 -18.82
N GLY A 21 1.38 0.25 -19.78
CA GLY A 21 2.24 1.43 -19.94
C GLY A 21 3.06 1.72 -18.68
N ASP A 22 2.89 2.92 -18.14
CA ASP A 22 3.56 3.46 -16.95
C ASP A 22 2.81 3.18 -15.64
N ARG A 23 1.73 2.37 -15.69
CA ARG A 23 0.91 2.03 -14.53
C ARG A 23 0.85 0.53 -14.32
N ALA A 24 0.74 0.12 -13.06
CA ALA A 24 0.58 -1.27 -12.69
C ALA A 24 -0.31 -1.42 -11.46
N LEU A 25 -1.02 -2.56 -11.39
CA LEU A 25 -1.73 -3.00 -10.20
C LEU A 25 -0.86 -4.01 -9.46
N PHE A 26 -0.64 -3.76 -8.18
CA PHE A 26 0.17 -4.62 -7.32
C PHE A 26 -0.68 -5.26 -6.22
N GLU A 27 -0.36 -6.51 -5.89
CA GLU A 27 -0.69 -7.10 -4.60
C GLU A 27 0.44 -6.80 -3.63
N LEU A 28 0.11 -6.23 -2.47
CA LEU A 28 1.05 -5.87 -1.42
C LEU A 28 0.69 -6.64 -0.14
N ARG A 29 1.65 -7.39 0.42
CA ARG A 29 1.50 -8.10 1.69
C ARG A 29 2.54 -7.58 2.69
N PRO A 30 2.17 -6.64 3.58
CA PRO A 30 3.07 -6.17 4.62
C PRO A 30 3.32 -7.27 5.65
N ILE A 31 4.57 -7.68 5.85
CA ILE A 31 4.97 -8.63 6.90
C ILE A 31 5.18 -7.89 8.23
N THR A 32 5.67 -6.66 8.16
CA THR A 32 5.70 -5.69 9.26
C THR A 32 4.67 -4.58 9.07
N GLY A 33 4.29 -3.89 10.13
CA GLY A 33 3.27 -2.82 10.10
C GLY A 33 3.81 -1.41 10.40
N LYS A 34 4.94 -0.99 9.82
CA LYS A 34 5.48 0.36 10.07
C LYS A 34 4.61 1.43 9.39
N THR A 35 4.54 2.62 9.99
CA THR A 35 3.81 3.76 9.43
C THR A 35 4.26 4.04 8.00
N HIS A 36 3.31 4.15 7.06
CA HIS A 36 3.58 4.43 5.63
C HIS A 36 4.51 3.42 4.92
N GLN A 37 4.75 2.23 5.49
CA GLN A 37 5.70 1.25 4.95
C GLN A 37 5.51 0.95 3.47
N LEU A 38 4.28 0.60 3.05
CA LEU A 38 3.99 0.28 1.66
C LEU A 38 4.23 1.46 0.72
N ARG A 39 3.92 2.67 1.16
CA ARG A 39 4.08 3.90 0.37
C ARG A 39 5.56 4.16 0.06
N VAL A 40 6.41 4.05 1.09
CA VAL A 40 7.86 4.21 0.95
C VAL A 40 8.47 3.09 0.12
N HIS A 41 8.09 1.83 0.36
CA HIS A 41 8.59 0.68 -0.41
C HIS A 41 8.28 0.84 -1.91
N MET A 42 7.02 1.16 -2.24
CA MET A 42 6.60 1.33 -3.63
C MET A 42 7.29 2.53 -4.31
N GLN A 43 7.47 3.65 -3.60
CA GLN A 43 8.24 4.79 -4.11
C GLN A 43 9.70 4.42 -4.37
N THR A 44 10.33 3.64 -3.48
CA THR A 44 11.73 3.21 -3.62
C THR A 44 11.94 2.23 -4.79
N LEU A 45 10.93 1.43 -5.10
CA LEU A 45 10.93 0.55 -6.27
C LEU A 45 10.68 1.29 -7.60
N GLY A 46 10.45 2.61 -7.56
CA GLY A 46 10.10 3.41 -8.74
C GLY A 46 8.62 3.33 -9.15
N TRP A 47 7.79 2.62 -8.39
CA TRP A 47 6.36 2.40 -8.65
C TRP A 47 5.50 3.13 -7.61
N SER A 48 5.66 4.46 -7.53
CA SER A 48 4.96 5.27 -6.53
C SER A 48 3.43 5.12 -6.61
N ILE A 49 2.77 5.11 -5.46
CA ILE A 49 1.31 4.97 -5.38
C ILE A 49 0.65 6.24 -5.93
N LEU A 50 -0.37 6.08 -6.76
CA LEU A 50 -1.11 7.20 -7.34
C LEU A 50 -1.82 8.01 -6.26
N ASN A 51 -1.79 9.34 -6.43
CA ASN A 51 -2.33 10.35 -5.51
C ASN A 51 -1.69 10.34 -4.11
N ASP A 52 -0.48 9.81 -3.97
CA ASP A 52 0.28 9.92 -2.74
C ASP A 52 0.79 11.37 -2.55
N ARG A 53 0.30 12.04 -1.50
CA ARG A 53 0.66 13.42 -1.16
C ARG A 53 1.95 13.57 -0.35
N TYR A 54 2.52 12.47 0.10
CA TYR A 54 3.67 12.46 1.02
C TYR A 54 4.96 12.02 0.34
N TYR A 55 4.87 11.15 -0.67
CA TYR A 55 6.03 10.59 -1.36
C TYR A 55 5.91 10.76 -2.88
N PRO A 56 7.02 11.08 -3.59
CA PRO A 56 8.37 11.31 -3.04
C PRO A 56 8.51 12.66 -2.32
N THR A 57 7.66 13.62 -2.66
CA THR A 57 7.69 14.98 -2.11
C THR A 57 6.47 15.22 -1.24
N LEU A 58 6.68 15.68 -0.01
CA LEU A 58 5.62 16.11 0.87
C LEU A 58 4.96 17.38 0.30
N GLN A 59 3.68 17.27 -0.03
CA GLN A 59 2.87 18.41 -0.45
C GLN A 59 2.49 19.28 0.75
N ALA A 60 2.15 20.54 0.48
CA ALA A 60 1.62 21.43 1.51
C ALA A 60 0.39 20.82 2.18
N GLU A 61 0.23 21.11 3.47
CA GLU A 61 -0.94 20.69 4.22
C GLU A 61 -2.20 21.31 3.61
N SER A 62 -3.16 20.46 3.30
CA SER A 62 -4.48 20.87 2.82
C SER A 62 -5.49 19.79 3.18
N ALA A 63 -6.77 20.16 3.14
CA ALA A 63 -7.87 19.20 3.32
C ALA A 63 -7.73 18.00 2.38
N ASP A 64 -8.28 16.85 2.80
CA ASP A 64 -8.29 15.64 1.99
C ASP A 64 -9.05 15.86 0.68
N ASP A 65 -8.39 15.53 -0.44
CA ASP A 65 -9.01 15.56 -1.76
C ASP A 65 -9.64 14.19 -2.07
N TYR A 66 -10.91 14.05 -1.71
CA TYR A 66 -11.69 12.83 -1.99
C TYR A 66 -11.99 12.62 -3.48
N SER A 67 -11.73 13.61 -4.35
CA SER A 67 -11.86 13.43 -5.80
C SER A 67 -10.69 12.62 -6.39
N ARG A 68 -9.54 12.59 -5.69
CA ARG A 68 -8.34 11.86 -6.07
C ARG A 68 -7.79 11.06 -4.87
N PRO A 69 -8.51 10.02 -4.42
CA PRO A 69 -8.10 9.26 -3.25
C PRO A 69 -6.79 8.52 -3.52
N LEU A 70 -6.02 8.29 -2.45
CA LEU A 70 -4.84 7.42 -2.48
C LEU A 70 -5.22 6.05 -3.08
N GLN A 71 -4.51 5.61 -4.11
CA GLN A 71 -4.78 4.32 -4.76
C GLN A 71 -4.11 3.16 -4.00
N LEU A 72 -4.44 3.03 -2.71
CA LEU A 72 -4.00 1.96 -1.82
C LEU A 72 -5.21 1.46 -1.03
N LEU A 73 -5.56 0.18 -1.24
CA LEU A 73 -6.75 -0.43 -0.65
C LEU A 73 -6.34 -1.61 0.23
N ALA A 74 -6.81 -1.61 1.49
CA ALA A 74 -6.77 -2.79 2.35
C ALA A 74 -7.82 -3.80 1.86
N LYS A 75 -7.45 -4.62 0.88
CA LYS A 75 -8.39 -5.54 0.20
C LYS A 75 -8.79 -6.74 1.06
N GLU A 76 -7.87 -7.26 1.87
CA GLU A 76 -8.05 -8.49 2.62
C GLU A 76 -7.39 -8.40 4.00
N LEU A 77 -8.07 -8.91 5.02
CA LEU A 77 -7.54 -9.10 6.37
C LEU A 77 -7.78 -10.54 6.82
N ARG A 78 -6.71 -11.23 7.23
CA ARG A 78 -6.77 -12.59 7.79
C ARG A 78 -6.11 -12.63 9.16
N PHE A 79 -6.78 -13.26 10.12
CA PHE A 79 -6.23 -13.48 11.46
C PHE A 79 -6.92 -14.66 12.15
N VAL A 80 -6.29 -15.18 13.20
CA VAL A 80 -6.95 -16.10 14.13
C VAL A 80 -7.66 -15.24 15.17
N ASP A 81 -8.97 -15.39 15.27
CA ASP A 81 -9.79 -14.68 16.26
C ASP A 81 -9.31 -15.03 17.67
N PRO A 82 -8.87 -14.06 18.50
CA PRO A 82 -8.30 -14.34 19.80
C PRO A 82 -9.32 -14.90 20.82
N VAL A 83 -10.61 -14.74 20.56
CA VAL A 83 -11.68 -15.23 21.44
C VAL A 83 -12.11 -16.64 21.02
N THR A 84 -12.40 -16.83 19.74
CA THR A 84 -12.93 -18.11 19.24
C THR A 84 -11.84 -19.09 18.79
N GLN A 85 -10.60 -18.62 18.63
CA GLN A 85 -9.47 -19.35 18.04
C GLN A 85 -9.71 -19.84 16.59
N GLN A 86 -10.75 -19.33 15.92
CA GLN A 86 -11.08 -19.71 14.56
C GLN A 86 -10.40 -18.78 13.54
N PRO A 87 -9.98 -19.29 12.38
CA PRO A 87 -9.53 -18.45 11.27
C PRO A 87 -10.65 -17.53 10.79
N ARG A 88 -10.36 -16.24 10.66
CA ARG A 88 -11.25 -15.23 10.09
C ARG A 88 -10.61 -14.62 8.85
N VAL A 89 -11.47 -14.31 7.86
CA VAL A 89 -11.10 -13.65 6.62
C VAL A 89 -12.15 -12.60 6.31
N PHE A 90 -11.71 -11.37 6.10
CA PHE A 90 -12.55 -10.26 5.67
C PHE A 90 -12.01 -9.74 4.35
N ILE A 91 -12.89 -9.52 3.37
CA ILE A 91 -12.55 -9.02 2.05
C ILE A 91 -13.38 -7.75 1.81
N ALA A 92 -12.71 -6.67 1.42
CA ALA A 92 -13.37 -5.42 1.06
C ALA A 92 -14.00 -5.56 -0.34
N ASP A 93 -15.21 -5.03 -0.57
CA ASP A 93 -15.87 -5.12 -1.88
C ASP A 93 -15.24 -4.19 -2.93
N GLN A 94 -14.59 -3.12 -2.49
CA GLN A 94 -13.93 -2.16 -3.36
C GLN A 94 -12.82 -2.83 -4.20
N GLN A 95 -12.57 -2.24 -5.37
CA GLN A 95 -11.52 -2.70 -6.26
C GLN A 95 -10.73 -1.50 -6.78
N LEU A 96 -9.41 -1.68 -6.87
CA LEU A 96 -8.58 -0.83 -7.70
C LEU A 96 -8.63 -1.39 -9.12
N SER A 97 -8.72 -0.51 -10.10
CA SER A 97 -8.70 -0.88 -11.52
C SER A 97 -7.66 -0.04 -12.24
N ILE A 98 -6.90 -0.69 -13.12
CA ILE A 98 -6.10 0.00 -14.10
C ILE A 98 -6.96 0.12 -15.36
N ARG A 99 -7.36 1.36 -15.69
CA ARG A 99 -8.04 1.65 -16.95
C ARG A 99 -6.99 1.90 -18.03
N PRO A 100 -7.19 1.41 -19.26
CA PRO A 100 -6.34 1.77 -20.39
C PRO A 100 -6.39 3.26 -20.70
#